data_AF-A0A024V8Q1-F1
#
_entry.id   AF-A0A024V8Q1-F1
#
_cell.length_a   1.000
_cell.length_b   1.000
_cell.length_c   1.000
_cell.angle_alpha   90.00
_cell.angle_beta   90.00
_cell.angle_gamma   90.00
#
_symmetry.space_group_name_H-M   'P 1'
#
loop_
_entity.id
_entity.type
_entity.pdbx_description
1 polymer ?
#
loop_
_entity_poly.entity_id
_entity_poly.type
_entity_poly.pdbx_seq_one_letter_code
_entity_poly.pdbx_strand_id
1 'polypeptide(L)'
;MPQWGAGNTRAIEARMRKKLDKDKKQKELEEKKLEEYWRDDDKKVQAKIQRKMEAENKRQQKLDRKKELKALYGEEEKSIKSNKESAYKKYEEENLPIVKEEHKGLKLSQYKQMLWKQFKKSAENPMNQKE
;
A
#
# COMPACT_ATOMS: atom_id res chain seq x y z
N MET A 1 -7.33 30.54 64.61
CA MET A 1 -7.90 29.18 64.76
C MET A 1 -7.93 28.53 63.38
N PRO A 2 -7.38 27.32 63.15
CA PRO A 2 -7.37 26.71 61.81
C PRO A 2 -8.74 26.09 61.48
N GLN A 3 -9.26 26.41 60.30
CA GLN A 3 -10.52 25.93 59.74
C GLN A 3 -10.42 24.44 59.34
N TRP A 4 -10.89 23.54 60.21
CA TRP A 4 -11.03 22.10 59.93
C TRP A 4 -12.38 21.85 59.25
N GLY A 5 -12.53 22.29 58.00
CA GLY A 5 -13.86 22.44 57.38
C GLY A 5 -13.89 22.23 55.88
N ALA A 6 -13.36 21.11 55.39
CA ALA A 6 -13.72 20.40 54.16
C ALA A 6 -12.69 19.29 53.98
N GLY A 7 -13.11 18.03 53.85
CA GLY A 7 -12.20 16.89 53.79
C GLY A 7 -11.11 17.03 52.72
N ASN A 8 -9.96 16.38 52.95
CA ASN A 8 -8.78 16.41 52.08
C ASN A 8 -9.14 16.30 50.58
N THR A 9 -8.78 17.31 49.79
CA THR A 9 -9.07 17.44 48.34
C THR A 9 -8.72 16.19 47.55
N ARG A 10 -7.62 15.52 47.89
CA ARG A 10 -7.18 14.27 47.25
C ARG A 10 -8.11 13.09 47.56
N ALA A 11 -8.73 13.08 48.74
CA ALA A 11 -9.73 12.08 49.12
C ALA A 11 -11.06 12.31 48.40
N ILE A 12 -11.45 13.57 48.16
CA ILE A 12 -12.62 13.92 47.35
C ILE A 12 -12.42 13.48 45.91
N GLU A 13 -11.26 13.78 45.32
CA GLU A 13 -10.91 13.36 43.96
C GLU A 13 -10.88 11.84 43.81
N ALA A 14 -10.29 11.12 44.77
CA ALA A 14 -10.28 9.65 44.77
C ALA A 14 -11.70 9.05 44.86
N ARG A 15 -12.62 9.69 45.61
CA ARG A 15 -14.04 9.28 45.67
C ARG A 15 -14.75 9.55 44.34
N MET A 16 -14.47 10.69 43.70
CA MET A 16 -15.04 11.04 42.39
C MET A 16 -14.58 10.07 41.29
N ARG A 17 -13.29 9.71 41.22
CA ARG A 17 -12.79 8.69 40.27
C ARG A 17 -13.47 7.34 40.49
N LYS A 18 -13.57 6.89 41.74
CA LYS A 18 -14.28 5.64 42.08
C LYS A 18 -15.76 5.70 41.71
N LYS A 19 -16.41 6.85 41.81
CA LYS A 19 -17.80 7.05 41.39
C LYS A 19 -17.91 6.98 39.86
N LEU A 20 -17.07 7.71 39.12
CA LEU A 20 -17.03 7.68 37.66
C LEU A 20 -16.77 6.28 37.10
N ASP A 21 -15.86 5.52 37.70
CA ASP A 21 -15.61 4.13 37.28
C ASP A 21 -16.80 3.22 37.54
N LYS A 22 -17.53 3.42 38.65
CA LYS A 22 -18.76 2.69 38.96
C LYS A 22 -19.88 3.05 37.99
N ASP A 23 -20.09 4.34 37.76
CA ASP A 23 -21.11 4.85 36.84
C ASP A 23 -20.83 4.39 35.41
N LYS A 24 -19.55 4.39 34.97
CA LYS A 24 -19.14 3.86 33.67
C LYS A 24 -19.42 2.36 33.55
N LYS A 25 -19.10 1.56 34.58
CA LYS A 25 -19.41 0.13 34.61
C LYS A 25 -20.91 -0.15 34.59
N GLN A 26 -21.69 0.64 35.32
CA GLN A 26 -23.15 0.55 35.29
C GLN A 26 -23.68 0.88 33.89
N LYS A 27 -23.19 1.96 33.28
CA LYS A 27 -23.57 2.35 31.92
C LYS A 27 -23.20 1.28 30.90
N GLU A 28 -22.00 0.71 30.95
CA GLU A 28 -21.59 -0.37 30.06
C GLU A 28 -22.45 -1.63 30.25
N LEU A 29 -22.83 -1.94 31.50
CA LEU A 29 -23.71 -3.06 31.79
C LEU A 29 -25.13 -2.81 31.27
N GLU A 30 -25.66 -1.59 31.44
CA GLU A 30 -26.96 -1.18 30.91
C GLU A 30 -26.96 -1.16 29.38
N GLU A 31 -25.90 -0.65 28.76
CA GLU A 31 -25.71 -0.66 27.30
C GLU A 31 -25.67 -2.10 26.77
N LYS A 32 -24.88 -3.00 27.39
CA LYS A 32 -24.86 -4.42 27.01
C LYS A 32 -26.22 -5.09 27.16
N LYS A 33 -26.93 -4.83 28.26
CA LYS A 33 -28.29 -5.34 28.46
C LYS A 33 -29.25 -4.79 27.40
N LEU A 34 -29.10 -3.53 27.02
CA LEU A 34 -29.92 -2.91 25.99
C LEU A 34 -29.61 -3.49 24.61
N GLU A 35 -28.33 -3.68 24.26
CA GLU A 35 -27.89 -4.35 23.03
C GLU A 35 -28.41 -5.79 22.96
N GLU A 36 -28.36 -6.52 24.07
CA GLU A 36 -28.90 -7.88 24.16
C GLU A 36 -30.43 -7.90 24.07
N TYR A 37 -31.12 -6.95 24.71
CA TYR A 37 -32.58 -6.81 24.61
C TYR A 37 -33.04 -6.48 23.18
N TRP A 38 -32.29 -5.66 22.46
CA TRP A 38 -32.57 -5.28 21.06
C TRP A 38 -31.89 -6.19 20.03
N ARG A 39 -31.33 -7.31 20.44
CA ARG A 39 -30.72 -8.27 19.53
C ARG A 39 -31.78 -8.90 18.64
N ASP A 40 -31.57 -8.82 17.32
CA ASP A 40 -32.44 -9.44 16.33
C ASP A 40 -31.96 -10.86 15.98
N ASP A 41 -32.72 -11.87 16.40
CA ASP A 41 -32.45 -13.29 16.15
C ASP A 41 -33.25 -13.86 14.96
N ASP A 42 -33.85 -13.03 14.09
CA ASP A 42 -34.50 -13.53 12.88
C ASP A 42 -33.47 -14.16 11.91
N LYS A 43 -33.55 -15.50 11.80
CA LYS A 43 -32.71 -16.33 10.91
C LYS A 43 -32.67 -15.83 9.47
N LYS A 44 -33.78 -15.31 8.93
CA LYS A 44 -33.85 -14.81 7.55
C LYS A 44 -33.10 -13.50 7.39
N VAL A 45 -33.19 -12.61 8.39
CA VAL A 45 -32.47 -11.34 8.43
C VAL A 45 -30.97 -11.59 8.55
N GLN A 46 -30.55 -12.45 9.48
CA GLN A 46 -29.14 -12.83 9.65
C GLN A 46 -28.54 -13.46 8.38
N ALA A 47 -29.27 -14.37 7.72
CA ALA A 47 -28.83 -14.95 6.45
C ALA A 47 -28.70 -13.90 5.33
N LYS A 48 -29.56 -12.87 5.30
CA LYS A 48 -29.46 -11.77 4.32
C LYS A 48 -28.23 -10.89 4.59
N ILE A 49 -27.94 -10.60 5.86
CA ILE A 49 -26.74 -9.85 6.27
C ILE A 49 -25.48 -10.62 5.87
N GLN A 50 -25.40 -11.92 6.20
CA GLN A 50 -24.27 -12.78 5.85
C GLN A 50 -24.03 -12.81 4.34
N ARG A 51 -25.07 -13.03 3.52
CA ARG A 51 -24.94 -13.01 2.05
C ARG A 51 -24.41 -11.68 1.53
N LYS A 52 -24.86 -10.56 2.11
CA LYS A 52 -24.37 -9.22 1.74
C LYS A 52 -22.90 -9.05 2.13
N MET A 53 -22.52 -9.45 3.34
CA MET A 53 -21.13 -9.41 3.81
C MET A 53 -20.21 -10.29 2.96
N GLU A 54 -20.62 -11.51 2.64
CA GLU A 54 -19.85 -12.42 1.78
C GLU A 54 -19.69 -11.88 0.36
N ALA A 55 -20.75 -11.29 -0.21
CA ALA A 55 -20.68 -10.66 -1.52
C ALA A 55 -19.70 -9.48 -1.54
N GLU A 56 -19.72 -8.63 -0.51
CA GLU A 56 -18.80 -7.50 -0.39
C GLU A 56 -17.37 -7.97 -0.14
N ASN A 57 -17.15 -8.95 0.75
CA ASN A 57 -15.84 -9.55 0.99
C ASN A 57 -15.26 -10.16 -0.29
N LYS A 58 -16.07 -10.88 -1.06
CA LYS A 58 -15.64 -11.47 -2.35
C LYS A 58 -15.31 -10.38 -3.38
N ARG A 59 -16.06 -9.28 -3.40
CA ARG A 59 -15.76 -8.13 -4.26
C ARG A 59 -14.44 -7.49 -3.85
N GLN A 60 -14.24 -7.27 -2.56
CA GLN A 60 -13.01 -6.69 -2.01
C GLN A 60 -11.79 -7.57 -2.32
N GLN A 61 -11.88 -8.88 -2.09
CA GLN A 61 -10.83 -9.84 -2.44
C GLN A 61 -10.47 -9.81 -3.93
N LYS A 62 -11.47 -9.70 -4.83
CA LYS A 62 -11.21 -9.57 -6.27
C LYS A 62 -10.49 -8.26 -6.61
N LEU A 63 -10.87 -7.16 -5.98
CA LEU A 63 -10.22 -5.87 -6.18
C LEU A 63 -8.78 -5.90 -5.68
N ASP A 64 -8.55 -6.48 -4.51
CA ASP A 64 -7.22 -6.56 -3.91
C ASP A 64 -6.31 -7.51 -4.71
N ARG A 65 -6.80 -8.68 -5.12
CA ARG A 65 -6.07 -9.56 -6.06
C ARG A 65 -5.73 -8.85 -7.37
N LYS A 66 -6.64 -8.04 -7.91
CA LYS A 66 -6.38 -7.26 -9.14
C LYS A 66 -5.32 -6.18 -8.90
N LYS A 67 -5.33 -5.51 -7.75
CA LYS A 67 -4.31 -4.53 -7.38
C LYS A 67 -2.94 -5.20 -7.22
N GLU A 68 -2.88 -6.34 -6.54
CA GLU A 68 -1.65 -7.13 -6.37
C GLU A 68 -1.07 -7.56 -7.72
N LEU A 69 -1.90 -8.13 -8.61
CA LEU A 69 -1.47 -8.50 -9.96
C LEU A 69 -0.95 -7.29 -10.77
N LYS A 70 -1.61 -6.13 -10.63
CA LYS A 70 -1.15 -4.90 -11.29
C LYS A 70 0.17 -4.40 -10.72
N ALA A 71 0.37 -4.51 -9.41
CA ALA A 71 1.61 -4.12 -8.76
C ALA A 71 2.77 -5.01 -9.23
N LEU A 72 2.57 -6.33 -9.23
CA LEU A 72 3.57 -7.29 -9.72
C LEU A 72 3.95 -7.04 -11.18
N TYR A 73 2.97 -6.86 -12.06
CA TYR A 73 3.23 -6.50 -13.46
C TYR A 73 4.02 -5.18 -13.59
N GLY A 74 3.69 -4.18 -12.76
CA GLY A 74 4.42 -2.91 -12.73
C GLY A 74 5.87 -3.04 -12.25
N GLU A 75 6.15 -3.96 -11.32
CA GLU A 75 7.51 -4.28 -10.88
C GLU A 75 8.31 -5.00 -11.97
N GLU A 76 7.71 -5.98 -12.64
CA GLU A 76 8.30 -6.65 -13.80
C GLU A 76 8.63 -5.65 -14.92
N GLU A 77 7.70 -4.75 -15.25
CA GLU A 77 7.91 -3.73 -16.28
C GLU A 77 9.05 -2.76 -15.90
N LYS A 78 9.16 -2.36 -14.63
CA LYS A 78 10.26 -1.52 -14.13
C LYS A 78 11.59 -2.25 -14.21
N SER A 79 11.64 -3.52 -13.81
CA SER A 79 12.84 -4.34 -13.86
C SER A 79 13.35 -4.50 -15.30
N ILE A 80 12.44 -4.82 -16.24
CA ILE A 80 12.77 -4.95 -17.67
C ILE A 80 13.28 -3.62 -18.24
N LYS A 81 12.62 -2.50 -17.94
CA LYS A 81 13.06 -1.16 -18.38
C LYS A 81 14.43 -0.81 -17.84
N SER A 82 14.67 -1.02 -16.54
CA SER A 82 15.95 -0.75 -15.89
C SER A 82 17.08 -1.58 -16.49
N ASN A 83 16.85 -2.89 -16.73
CA ASN A 83 17.83 -3.75 -17.38
C ASN A 83 18.17 -3.25 -18.79
N LYS A 84 17.15 -2.93 -19.60
CA LYS A 84 17.34 -2.39 -20.95
C LYS A 84 18.10 -1.06 -20.96
N GLU A 85 17.80 -0.15 -20.04
CA GLU A 85 18.49 1.13 -19.90
C GLU A 85 19.96 0.92 -19.50
N SER A 86 20.22 0.03 -18.54
CA SER A 86 21.58 -0.29 -18.12
C SER A 86 22.41 -0.92 -19.23
N ALA A 87 21.84 -1.84 -20.00
CA ALA A 87 22.50 -2.47 -21.14
C ALA A 87 22.76 -1.47 -22.27
N TYR A 88 21.79 -0.57 -22.55
CA TYR A 88 21.99 0.48 -23.53
C TYR A 88 23.10 1.46 -23.12
N LYS A 89 23.17 1.81 -21.83
CA LYS A 89 24.21 2.70 -21.32
C LYS A 89 25.61 2.09 -21.46
N LYS A 90 25.78 0.81 -21.13
CA LYS A 90 27.04 0.07 -21.36
C LYS A 90 27.42 0.08 -22.85
N TYR A 91 26.46 -0.26 -23.71
CA TYR A 91 26.68 -0.27 -25.16
C TYR A 91 27.04 1.13 -25.70
N GLU A 92 26.38 2.19 -25.21
CA GLU A 92 26.68 3.58 -25.58
C GLU A 92 28.11 3.95 -25.20
N GLU A 93 28.56 3.64 -23.97
CA GLU A 93 29.90 3.99 -23.49
C GLU A 93 31.01 3.32 -24.32
N GLU A 94 30.83 2.04 -24.70
CA GLU A 94 31.82 1.28 -25.47
C GLU A 94 31.84 1.64 -26.96
N ASN A 95 30.67 1.86 -27.58
CA ASN A 95 30.56 2.05 -29.03
C ASN A 95 30.61 3.53 -29.45
N LEU A 96 30.38 4.48 -28.53
CA LEU A 96 30.40 5.91 -28.87
C LEU A 96 31.76 6.41 -29.41
N PRO A 97 32.92 6.02 -28.87
CA PRO A 97 34.22 6.42 -29.44
C PRO A 97 34.41 5.85 -30.85
N ILE A 98 34.02 4.59 -31.07
CA ILE A 98 34.15 3.89 -32.37
C ILE A 98 33.30 4.60 -33.43
N VAL A 99 32.03 4.85 -33.13
CA VAL A 99 31.09 5.50 -34.06
C VAL A 99 31.48 6.95 -34.36
N LYS A 100 32.11 7.66 -33.41
CA LYS A 100 32.65 9.01 -33.64
C LYS A 100 33.85 9.02 -34.58
N GLU A 101 34.71 8.01 -34.50
CA GLU A 101 35.85 7.86 -35.40
C GLU A 101 35.41 7.44 -36.81
N GLU A 102 34.43 6.54 -36.93
CA GLU A 102 33.90 6.10 -38.22
C GLU A 102 33.10 7.18 -38.94
N HIS A 103 32.30 7.96 -38.21
CA HIS A 103 31.39 8.96 -38.79
C HIS A 103 31.69 10.37 -38.30
N LYS A 104 32.90 10.86 -38.54
CA LYS A 104 33.35 12.20 -38.10
C LYS A 104 32.42 13.31 -38.62
N GLY A 105 32.14 14.30 -37.77
CA GLY A 105 31.38 15.51 -38.12
C GLY A 105 29.86 15.46 -37.90
N LEU A 106 29.30 14.34 -37.43
CA LEU A 106 27.88 14.30 -37.03
C LEU A 106 27.64 14.92 -35.65
N LYS A 107 26.40 15.36 -35.41
CA LYS A 107 25.94 15.87 -34.11
C LYS A 107 25.78 14.70 -33.12
N LEU A 108 25.98 14.97 -31.83
CA LEU A 108 25.81 13.97 -30.76
C LEU A 108 24.45 13.25 -30.80
N SER A 109 23.38 13.95 -31.16
CA SER A 109 22.05 13.36 -31.32
C SER A 109 21.97 12.32 -32.44
N GLN A 110 22.70 12.52 -33.54
CA GLN A 110 22.76 11.60 -34.68
C GLN A 110 23.53 10.33 -34.31
N TYR A 111 24.66 10.45 -33.60
CA TYR A 111 25.38 9.28 -33.07
C TYR A 111 24.51 8.46 -32.13
N LYS A 112 23.82 9.09 -31.17
CA LYS A 112 22.90 8.40 -30.26
C LYS A 112 21.77 7.68 -31.01
N GLN A 113 21.21 8.29 -32.06
CA GLN A 113 20.20 7.63 -32.90
C GLN A 113 20.76 6.40 -33.62
N MET A 114 22.00 6.46 -34.11
CA MET A 114 22.63 5.35 -34.80
C MET A 114 22.98 4.21 -33.84
N LEU A 115 23.56 4.54 -32.68
CA LEU A 115 23.84 3.61 -31.60
C LEU A 115 22.56 2.93 -31.11
N TRP A 116 21.45 3.66 -30.96
CA TRP A 116 20.17 3.05 -30.59
C TRP A 116 19.64 2.07 -31.65
N LYS A 117 19.83 2.37 -32.95
CA LYS A 117 19.46 1.46 -34.05
C LYS A 117 20.34 0.20 -34.05
N GLN A 118 21.64 0.35 -33.82
CA GLN A 118 22.58 -0.78 -33.72
C GLN A 118 22.29 -1.63 -32.48
N PHE A 119 22.12 -1.00 -31.32
CA PHE A 119 21.76 -1.67 -30.06
C PHE A 119 20.49 -2.50 -30.17
N LYS A 120 19.42 -1.99 -30.80
CA LYS A 120 18.17 -2.75 -31.02
C LYS A 120 18.38 -4.07 -31.76
N LYS A 121 19.38 -4.14 -32.64
CA LYS A 121 19.73 -5.33 -33.43
C LYS A 121 20.86 -6.16 -32.82
N SER A 122 21.61 -5.60 -31.87
CA SER A 122 22.74 -6.25 -31.24
C SER A 122 22.30 -7.42 -30.35
N ALA A 123 23.19 -8.42 -30.23
CA ALA A 123 23.04 -9.54 -29.30
C ALA A 123 23.13 -9.10 -27.83
N GLU A 124 23.64 -7.90 -27.56
CA GLU A 124 23.79 -7.33 -26.21
C GLU A 124 22.52 -6.66 -25.68
N ASN A 125 21.46 -6.57 -26.48
CA ASN A 125 20.17 -6.10 -26.02
C ASN A 125 19.47 -7.21 -25.23
N PRO A 126 19.15 -7.03 -23.93
CA PRO A 126 18.48 -8.05 -23.12
C PRO A 126 17.13 -8.51 -23.68
N MET A 127 16.50 -7.71 -24.54
CA MET A 127 15.24 -8.09 -25.20
C MET A 127 15.42 -9.10 -26.34
N ASN A 128 16.63 -9.25 -26.88
CA ASN A 128 16.96 -10.18 -27.97
C ASN A 128 17.51 -11.52 -27.45
N GLN A 129 17.93 -11.56 -26.18
CA GLN A 129 18.34 -12.78 -25.48
C GLN A 129 17.09 -13.49 -24.96
N LYS A 130 16.45 -14.29 -25.81
CA LYS A 130 15.41 -15.24 -25.39
C LYS A 130 16.06 -16.61 -25.23
N GLU A 131 16.16 -17.09 -23.99
CA GLU A 131 16.15 -18.53 -23.69
C GLU A 131 14.70 -19.02 -23.58
#